data_AF-A0A3D4AHJ7-F1
#
_entry.id   AF-A0A3D4AHJ7-F1
#
_cell.length_a   1.000
_cell.length_b   1.000
_cell.length_c   1.000
_cell.angle_alpha   90.00
_cell.angle_beta   90.00
_cell.angle_gamma   90.00
#
_symmetry.space_group_name_H-M   'P 1'
#
loop_
_entity.id
_entity.type
_entity.pdbx_description
1 polymer ?
#
loop_
_entity_poly.entity_id
_entity_poly.type
_entity_poly.pdbx_seq_one_letter_code
_entity_poly.pdbx_strand_id
1 'polypeptide(L)'
;MDTVMFDTVFSQSGSVKPMSITKQLWVINNNEKGVKVNIRIAGNLYGIYKINIDGQPTNAISGKEIRGKDSIVIFVQVYLNQVNQNTPFIVTDQLLFETNGNQQDVDLVAFAQDAHYFRGQVLRGENGNLHWTADKPYVIYDSILVPKGYTLTIDAGTKVFSHIKSAILIGGTMVVNGTQSNTVVFEGDRLDPDYRDRAGQWGSIHLLSSSMDNVITHAEIRNGLIGIRVDSLSNNQNPKLLLRNSIIKNMSSVGLLGFTATITAINNAIVNCGQFTFYARFGGNYNLYHNTFAAYPFRFNRQNQQFLLDNSPLTNAEGTQIIATFPLNVVMVNTIVYGTQEEELLINNDPKGGTSNLLIQQCLLKTKLTAVNANGNIINKDPLFVDASNNDFQLKDNSPAKGKGVFVNVTNDLLDKSRSILAPTIGAYE
;
A
#
# COMPACT_ATOMS: atom_id res chain seq x y z
N MET A 1 1.38 -8.84 -33.32
CA MET A 1 1.75 -8.48 -31.94
C MET A 1 3.24 -8.63 -31.94
N ASP A 2 3.93 -7.52 -31.81
CA ASP A 2 5.31 -7.45 -32.28
C ASP A 2 6.29 -7.49 -31.10
N THR A 3 5.78 -7.33 -29.88
CA THR A 3 6.57 -7.35 -28.64
C THR A 3 5.78 -7.96 -27.47
N VAL A 4 6.41 -8.84 -26.71
CA VAL A 4 6.01 -9.27 -25.36
C VAL A 4 6.83 -8.47 -24.36
N MET A 5 6.15 -7.62 -23.58
CA MET A 5 6.80 -6.71 -22.65
C MET A 5 6.48 -7.03 -21.19
N PHE A 6 7.51 -7.05 -20.35
CA PHE A 6 7.43 -7.19 -18.90
C PHE A 6 7.76 -5.85 -18.24
N ASP A 7 6.97 -5.46 -17.24
CA ASP A 7 7.30 -4.34 -16.35
C ASP A 7 8.50 -4.74 -15.45
N THR A 8 8.78 -3.97 -14.41
CA THR A 8 9.93 -4.20 -13.52
C THR A 8 9.94 -5.62 -12.93
N VAL A 9 10.92 -6.42 -13.36
CA VAL A 9 11.21 -7.76 -12.84
C VAL A 9 12.45 -7.68 -11.95
N PHE A 10 12.31 -8.08 -10.69
CA PHE A 10 13.45 -8.08 -9.77
C PHE A 10 14.40 -9.25 -10.04
N SER A 11 15.70 -9.00 -9.97
CA SER A 11 16.74 -10.00 -10.25
C SER A 11 17.01 -10.93 -9.06
N GLN A 12 17.17 -12.23 -9.28
CA GLN A 12 17.45 -13.25 -8.27
C GLN A 12 18.72 -12.95 -7.45
N SER A 13 18.63 -13.19 -6.15
CA SER A 13 19.78 -13.18 -5.23
C SER A 13 19.72 -14.38 -4.30
N GLY A 14 20.77 -15.19 -4.29
CA GLY A 14 20.87 -16.39 -3.47
C GLY A 14 19.66 -17.32 -3.66
N SER A 15 18.94 -17.59 -2.56
CA SER A 15 17.77 -18.49 -2.55
C SER A 15 16.47 -17.83 -3.00
N VAL A 16 16.45 -16.50 -3.16
CA VAL A 16 15.25 -15.76 -3.56
C VAL A 16 15.21 -15.69 -5.09
N LYS A 17 14.15 -16.29 -5.65
CA LYS A 17 13.93 -16.35 -7.10
C LYS A 17 12.65 -15.62 -7.49
N PRO A 18 12.67 -14.28 -7.64
CA PRO A 18 11.52 -13.57 -8.18
C PRO A 18 11.19 -14.13 -9.56
N MET A 19 9.90 -14.27 -9.83
CA MET A 19 9.39 -14.67 -11.13
C MET A 19 8.56 -13.53 -11.67
N SER A 20 8.72 -13.21 -12.95
CA SER A 20 7.76 -12.35 -13.63
C SER A 20 6.38 -13.00 -13.62
N ILE A 21 5.34 -12.22 -13.88
CA ILE A 21 4.08 -12.83 -14.33
C ILE A 21 4.30 -13.63 -15.61
N THR A 22 3.39 -14.55 -15.89
CA THR A 22 3.36 -15.28 -17.15
C THR A 22 2.59 -14.46 -18.18
N LYS A 23 3.25 -14.11 -19.29
CA LYS A 23 2.60 -13.50 -20.46
C LYS A 23 2.14 -14.58 -21.42
N GLN A 24 1.02 -14.34 -22.09
CA GLN A 24 0.47 -15.25 -23.11
C GLN A 24 0.66 -14.63 -24.49
N LEU A 25 1.15 -15.43 -25.43
CA LEU A 25 1.24 -15.11 -26.85
C LEU A 25 0.44 -16.13 -27.63
N TRP A 26 -0.60 -15.68 -28.32
CA TRP A 26 -1.39 -16.51 -29.21
C TRP A 26 -0.78 -16.51 -30.60
N VAL A 27 -0.50 -17.70 -31.13
CA VAL A 27 0.03 -17.89 -32.49
C VAL A 27 -1.07 -18.52 -33.31
N ILE A 28 -1.56 -17.79 -34.30
CA ILE A 28 -2.79 -18.12 -35.03
C ILE A 28 -2.44 -18.50 -36.47
N ASN A 29 -2.89 -19.68 -36.90
CA ASN A 29 -2.85 -20.05 -38.31
C ASN A 29 -4.14 -19.64 -39.01
N ASN A 30 -4.10 -18.49 -39.69
CA ASN A 30 -5.24 -17.98 -40.45
C ASN A 30 -5.50 -18.74 -41.77
N ASN A 31 -4.63 -19.66 -42.18
CA ASN A 31 -4.80 -20.44 -43.40
C ASN A 31 -5.83 -21.57 -43.21
N GLU A 32 -6.37 -22.07 -44.32
CA GLU A 32 -7.31 -23.22 -44.30
C GLU A 32 -6.59 -24.56 -44.07
N LYS A 33 -5.31 -24.65 -44.45
CA LYS A 33 -4.48 -25.85 -44.28
C LYS A 33 -3.61 -25.72 -43.04
N GLY A 34 -3.26 -26.86 -42.46
CA GLY A 34 -2.27 -26.93 -41.39
C GLY A 34 -0.90 -26.43 -41.85
N VAL A 35 -0.18 -25.78 -40.96
CA VAL A 35 1.21 -25.33 -41.17
C VAL A 35 2.12 -25.98 -40.15
N LYS A 36 3.37 -26.23 -40.53
CA LYS A 36 4.43 -26.63 -39.61
C LYS A 36 5.33 -25.42 -39.38
N VAL A 37 5.50 -25.07 -38.11
CA VAL A 37 6.32 -23.94 -37.68
C VAL A 37 7.46 -24.43 -36.77
N ASN A 38 8.66 -23.91 -36.99
CA ASN A 38 9.75 -24.01 -36.04
C ASN A 38 9.71 -22.78 -35.15
N ILE A 39 9.75 -22.96 -33.83
CA ILE A 39 9.65 -21.87 -32.86
C ILE A 39 10.86 -21.97 -31.95
N ARG A 40 11.62 -20.89 -31.76
CA ARG A 40 12.78 -20.88 -30.87
C ARG A 40 13.08 -19.49 -30.34
N ILE A 41 13.69 -19.41 -29.17
CA ILE A 41 14.34 -18.18 -28.71
C ILE A 41 15.59 -17.93 -29.57
N ALA A 42 15.83 -16.67 -29.95
CA ALA A 42 16.90 -16.26 -30.85
C ALA A 42 18.28 -16.29 -30.18
N GLY A 43 18.36 -15.73 -28.97
CA GLY A 43 19.60 -15.32 -28.33
C GLY A 43 20.42 -16.42 -27.64
N ASN A 44 21.62 -16.00 -27.20
CA ASN A 44 22.58 -16.80 -26.44
C ASN A 44 22.37 -16.72 -24.91
N LEU A 45 21.37 -15.96 -24.45
CA LEU A 45 21.04 -15.73 -23.03
C LEU A 45 20.18 -16.88 -22.46
N TYR A 46 20.71 -18.10 -22.58
CA TYR A 46 20.01 -19.32 -22.17
C TYR A 46 19.53 -19.22 -20.71
N GLY A 47 18.22 -19.40 -20.53
CA GLY A 47 17.60 -19.53 -19.21
C GLY A 47 17.03 -18.25 -18.62
N ILE A 48 17.19 -17.09 -19.27
CA ILE A 48 16.52 -15.84 -18.84
C ILE A 48 15.04 -15.90 -19.20
N TYR A 49 14.73 -15.97 -20.48
CA TYR A 49 13.37 -16.21 -20.94
C TYR A 49 13.10 -17.71 -20.92
N LYS A 50 12.01 -18.10 -20.26
CA LYS A 50 11.48 -19.47 -20.30
C LYS A 50 10.15 -19.44 -21.02
N ILE A 51 9.99 -20.36 -21.97
CA ILE A 51 8.74 -20.51 -22.70
C ILE A 51 8.14 -21.89 -22.51
N ASN A 52 6.82 -21.94 -22.60
CA ASN A 52 6.06 -23.17 -22.74
C ASN A 52 5.22 -23.03 -24.01
N ILE A 53 5.42 -23.94 -24.95
CA ILE A 53 4.77 -23.93 -26.26
C ILE A 53 3.71 -25.02 -26.27
N ASP A 54 2.44 -24.62 -26.26
CA ASP A 54 1.29 -25.52 -26.33
C ASP A 54 1.34 -26.68 -25.31
N GLY A 55 1.67 -26.34 -24.06
CA GLY A 55 1.78 -27.28 -22.96
C GLY A 55 3.19 -27.86 -22.75
N GLN A 56 4.13 -27.65 -23.67
CA GLN A 56 5.49 -28.19 -23.58
C GLN A 56 6.52 -27.13 -23.13
N PRO A 57 7.11 -27.24 -21.92
CA PRO A 57 8.24 -26.40 -21.51
C PRO A 57 9.48 -26.71 -22.36
N THR A 58 9.94 -25.75 -23.16
CA THR A 58 11.12 -25.90 -24.02
C THR A 58 11.66 -24.52 -24.40
N ASN A 59 12.88 -24.41 -24.93
CA ASN A 59 13.38 -23.16 -25.54
C ASN A 59 13.28 -23.17 -27.08
N ALA A 60 12.99 -24.34 -27.65
CA ALA A 60 12.77 -24.52 -29.07
C ALA A 60 11.89 -25.74 -29.36
N ILE A 61 11.09 -25.67 -30.41
CA ILE A 61 10.35 -26.80 -30.98
C ILE A 61 10.45 -26.73 -32.51
N SER A 62 10.63 -27.89 -33.13
CA SER A 62 10.72 -28.01 -34.58
C SER A 62 9.48 -28.73 -35.12
N GLY A 63 8.97 -28.25 -36.25
CA GLY A 63 7.85 -28.86 -36.95
C GLY A 63 6.53 -28.90 -36.17
N LYS A 64 6.28 -27.94 -35.27
CA LYS A 64 5.01 -27.86 -34.53
C LYS A 64 3.88 -27.61 -35.53
N GLU A 65 2.94 -28.54 -35.60
CA GLU A 65 1.78 -28.40 -36.46
C GLU A 65 0.72 -27.51 -35.79
N ILE A 66 0.24 -26.51 -36.52
CA ILE A 66 -0.93 -25.71 -36.18
C ILE A 66 -1.96 -25.97 -37.27
N ARG A 67 -3.11 -26.54 -36.92
CA ARG A 67 -4.16 -26.89 -37.89
C ARG A 67 -4.71 -25.64 -38.58
N GLY A 68 -5.39 -25.84 -39.71
CA GLY A 68 -6.05 -24.75 -40.40
C GLY A 68 -7.09 -24.09 -39.51
N LYS A 69 -7.12 -22.75 -39.49
CA LYS A 69 -8.01 -21.94 -38.64
C LYS A 69 -7.88 -22.23 -37.13
N ASP A 70 -6.73 -22.72 -36.70
CA ASP A 70 -6.44 -23.07 -35.31
C ASP A 70 -5.33 -22.17 -34.74
N SER A 71 -5.10 -22.29 -33.44
CA SER A 71 -4.07 -21.52 -32.73
C SER A 71 -3.37 -22.37 -31.68
N ILE A 72 -2.15 -21.95 -31.34
CA ILE A 72 -1.47 -22.44 -30.15
C ILE A 72 -1.19 -21.27 -29.22
N VAL A 73 -0.99 -21.57 -27.94
CA VAL A 73 -0.58 -20.58 -26.94
C VAL A 73 0.88 -20.82 -26.55
N ILE A 74 1.62 -19.72 -26.43
CA ILE A 74 2.96 -19.70 -25.86
C ILE A 74 2.91 -18.89 -24.57
N PHE A 75 3.34 -19.51 -23.48
CA PHE A 75 3.54 -18.82 -22.21
C PHE A 75 5.00 -18.37 -22.12
N VAL A 76 5.23 -17.12 -21.72
CA VAL A 76 6.58 -16.53 -21.57
C VAL A 76 6.77 -16.04 -20.14
N GLN A 77 7.90 -16.38 -19.54
CA GLN A 77 8.33 -15.94 -18.21
C GLN A 77 9.79 -15.46 -18.25
N VAL A 78 10.16 -14.57 -17.33
CA VAL A 78 11.52 -14.02 -17.21
C VAL A 78 12.12 -14.36 -15.87
N TYR A 79 13.39 -14.79 -15.90
CA TYR A 79 14.22 -15.14 -14.75
C TYR A 79 15.57 -14.42 -14.87
N LEU A 80 15.83 -13.45 -14.00
CA LEU A 80 17.03 -12.60 -14.11
C LEU A 80 17.98 -12.91 -12.96
N ASN A 81 19.29 -12.99 -13.20
CA ASN A 81 20.28 -12.99 -12.11
C ASN A 81 20.71 -11.56 -11.79
N GLN A 82 21.10 -11.29 -10.54
CA GLN A 82 21.68 -10.00 -10.17
C GLN A 82 22.90 -9.66 -11.01
N VAL A 83 22.98 -8.41 -11.44
CA VAL A 83 24.13 -7.84 -12.18
C VAL A 83 24.91 -6.82 -11.36
N ASN A 84 24.55 -6.65 -10.09
CA ASN A 84 25.13 -5.71 -9.12
C ASN A 84 25.09 -4.25 -9.57
N GLN A 85 23.98 -3.83 -10.17
CA GLN A 85 23.72 -2.44 -10.58
C GLN A 85 22.68 -1.79 -9.68
N ASN A 86 22.79 -0.47 -9.44
CA ASN A 86 21.80 0.28 -8.68
C ASN A 86 20.66 0.79 -9.57
N THR A 87 20.95 0.99 -10.85
CA THR A 87 19.99 1.48 -11.84
C THR A 87 19.25 0.32 -12.50
N PRO A 88 17.95 0.48 -12.83
CA PRO A 88 17.25 -0.45 -13.70
C PRO A 88 17.97 -0.64 -15.05
N PHE A 89 17.83 -1.82 -15.64
CA PHE A 89 18.42 -2.20 -16.92
C PHE A 89 17.42 -2.93 -17.81
N ILE A 90 17.65 -3.00 -19.10
CA ILE A 90 16.75 -3.66 -20.07
C ILE A 90 17.37 -4.97 -20.50
N VAL A 91 16.57 -6.03 -20.55
CA VAL A 91 16.96 -7.32 -21.10
C VAL A 91 16.06 -7.67 -22.28
N THR A 92 16.67 -7.93 -23.43
CA THR A 92 15.96 -8.22 -24.67
C THR A 92 16.35 -9.58 -25.24
N ASP A 93 15.38 -10.27 -25.83
CA ASP A 93 15.58 -11.45 -26.68
C ASP A 93 14.49 -11.46 -27.77
N GLN A 94 14.47 -12.45 -28.64
CA GLN A 94 13.44 -12.59 -29.68
C GLN A 94 12.91 -14.01 -29.72
N LEU A 95 11.62 -14.16 -29.96
CA LEU A 95 10.99 -15.44 -30.26
C LEU A 95 10.81 -15.56 -31.78
N LEU A 96 11.58 -16.45 -32.39
CA LEU A 96 11.61 -16.65 -33.84
C LEU A 96 10.66 -17.75 -34.26
N PHE A 97 9.94 -17.49 -35.36
CA PHE A 97 9.00 -18.39 -36.01
C PHE A 97 9.45 -18.60 -37.45
N GLU A 98 9.65 -19.85 -37.86
CA GLU A 98 10.01 -20.20 -39.23
C GLU A 98 8.96 -21.12 -39.85
N THR A 99 8.35 -20.71 -40.96
CA THR A 99 7.32 -21.46 -41.68
C THR A 99 7.58 -21.39 -43.17
N ASN A 100 7.80 -22.55 -43.83
CA ASN A 100 8.05 -22.64 -45.28
C ASN A 100 9.16 -21.69 -45.80
N GLY A 101 10.23 -21.50 -45.02
CA GLY A 101 11.34 -20.60 -45.36
C GLY A 101 11.10 -19.11 -45.06
N ASN A 102 9.91 -18.72 -44.60
CA ASN A 102 9.65 -17.38 -44.09
C ASN A 102 9.93 -17.31 -42.60
N GLN A 103 10.60 -16.25 -42.17
CA GLN A 103 10.88 -15.98 -40.77
C GLN A 103 10.04 -14.80 -40.28
N GLN A 104 9.48 -14.94 -39.07
CA GLN A 104 8.85 -13.87 -38.30
C GLN A 104 9.42 -13.89 -36.89
N ASP A 105 9.33 -12.77 -36.18
CA ASP A 105 9.82 -12.65 -34.83
C ASP A 105 8.85 -11.84 -33.95
N VAL A 106 8.96 -12.08 -32.65
CA VAL A 106 8.31 -11.29 -31.61
C VAL A 106 9.39 -10.91 -30.61
N ASP A 107 9.58 -9.62 -30.38
CA ASP A 107 10.55 -9.12 -29.42
C ASP A 107 10.11 -9.47 -27.99
N LEU A 108 11.06 -9.90 -27.16
CA LEU A 108 10.88 -10.12 -25.74
C LEU A 108 11.65 -9.03 -25.00
N VAL A 109 10.96 -8.18 -24.24
CA VAL A 109 11.57 -7.04 -23.55
C VAL A 109 11.18 -7.05 -22.07
N ALA A 110 12.17 -6.99 -21.18
CA ALA A 110 11.95 -6.90 -19.74
C ALA A 110 12.73 -5.73 -19.14
N PHE A 111 12.05 -4.90 -18.35
CA PHE A 111 12.71 -3.98 -17.44
C PHE A 111 13.13 -4.73 -16.19
N ALA A 112 14.41 -4.67 -15.85
CA ALA A 112 15.01 -5.40 -14.76
C ALA A 112 15.54 -4.45 -13.68
N GLN A 113 15.49 -4.87 -12.42
CA GLN A 113 16.06 -4.11 -11.32
C GLN A 113 16.66 -5.04 -10.25
N ASP A 114 17.90 -4.76 -9.85
CA ASP A 114 18.47 -5.40 -8.67
C ASP A 114 17.82 -4.87 -7.39
N ALA A 115 17.68 -5.74 -6.39
CA ALA A 115 17.09 -5.40 -5.11
C ALA A 115 17.88 -6.00 -3.93
N HIS A 116 17.69 -5.42 -2.75
CA HIS A 116 18.04 -6.01 -1.46
C HIS A 116 16.93 -6.97 -1.04
N TYR A 117 17.26 -8.21 -0.70
CA TYR A 117 16.26 -9.23 -0.36
C TYR A 117 16.28 -9.61 1.11
N PHE A 118 15.09 -9.75 1.67
CA PHE A 118 14.89 -10.33 2.99
C PHE A 118 13.90 -11.48 2.94
N ARG A 119 14.21 -12.58 3.64
CA ARG A 119 13.28 -13.71 3.76
C ARG A 119 13.14 -14.26 5.17
N GLY A 120 11.96 -14.10 5.76
CA GLY A 120 11.59 -14.79 7.01
C GLY A 120 12.56 -14.55 8.17
N GLN A 121 13.13 -13.35 8.27
CA GLN A 121 14.31 -13.10 9.11
C GLN A 121 14.12 -12.00 10.15
N VAL A 122 14.89 -12.12 11.23
CA VAL A 122 14.99 -11.11 12.29
C VAL A 122 16.16 -10.19 11.97
N LEU A 123 15.86 -8.90 11.81
CA LEU A 123 16.79 -7.87 11.39
C LEU A 123 17.43 -7.20 12.60
N ARG A 124 18.68 -7.59 12.91
CA ARG A 124 19.43 -7.06 14.06
C ARG A 124 20.39 -5.92 13.71
N GLY A 125 20.50 -5.50 12.45
CA GLY A 125 21.39 -4.39 12.06
C GLY A 125 22.82 -4.52 12.56
N GLU A 126 23.63 -3.48 12.35
CA GLU A 126 24.94 -3.35 13.00
C GLU A 126 24.79 -2.40 14.18
N ASN A 127 25.35 -2.76 15.34
CA ASN A 127 25.25 -1.95 16.57
C ASN A 127 23.81 -1.54 16.96
N GLY A 128 22.82 -2.39 16.66
CA GLY A 128 21.42 -2.10 16.94
C GLY A 128 20.67 -1.34 15.83
N ASN A 129 21.34 -0.94 14.76
CA ASN A 129 20.78 -0.06 13.74
C ASN A 129 20.80 -0.71 12.36
N LEU A 130 19.66 -0.65 11.69
CA LEU A 130 19.48 -1.02 10.30
C LEU A 130 19.14 0.25 9.51
N HIS A 131 19.84 0.49 8.42
CA HIS A 131 19.66 1.67 7.58
C HIS A 131 19.36 1.25 6.15
N TRP A 132 18.20 1.67 5.66
CA TRP A 132 17.75 1.44 4.29
C TRP A 132 17.83 2.75 3.49
N THR A 133 18.49 2.67 2.34
CA THR A 133 18.78 3.81 1.45
C THR A 133 18.07 3.67 0.10
N ALA A 134 17.99 4.76 -0.67
CA ALA A 134 17.40 4.74 -1.99
C ALA A 134 18.32 4.18 -3.11
N ASP A 135 19.36 3.43 -2.75
CA ASP A 135 20.32 2.85 -3.70
C ASP A 135 19.68 1.74 -4.56
N LYS A 136 18.91 0.86 -3.92
CA LYS A 136 18.14 -0.21 -4.54
C LYS A 136 16.84 -0.43 -3.77
N PRO A 137 15.80 -0.96 -4.43
CA PRO A 137 14.60 -1.37 -3.73
C PRO A 137 14.87 -2.50 -2.73
N TYR A 138 14.08 -2.56 -1.66
CA TYR A 138 14.06 -3.65 -0.70
C TYR A 138 12.87 -4.55 -0.97
N VAL A 139 13.10 -5.84 -1.19
CA VAL A 139 12.06 -6.82 -1.50
C VAL A 139 11.99 -7.86 -0.39
N ILE A 140 10.81 -7.99 0.20
CA ILE A 140 10.54 -8.83 1.36
C ILE A 140 9.69 -10.02 0.93
N TYR A 141 10.26 -11.21 1.06
CA TYR A 141 9.56 -12.49 0.90
C TYR A 141 9.31 -13.08 2.29
N ASP A 142 8.09 -13.45 2.64
CA ASP A 142 7.72 -13.76 4.03
C ASP A 142 7.98 -12.58 4.99
N SER A 143 7.52 -12.67 6.24
CA SER A 143 7.62 -11.54 7.16
C SER A 143 9.05 -11.30 7.65
N ILE A 144 9.39 -10.03 7.89
CA ILE A 144 10.59 -9.63 8.61
C ILE A 144 10.23 -9.12 10.01
N LEU A 145 11.17 -9.21 10.95
CA LEU A 145 11.04 -8.65 12.29
C LEU A 145 12.21 -7.73 12.61
N VAL A 146 11.95 -6.46 12.91
CA VAL A 146 12.89 -5.59 13.63
C VAL A 146 12.63 -5.77 15.12
N PRO A 147 13.49 -6.48 15.87
CA PRO A 147 13.19 -6.85 17.25
C PRO A 147 13.35 -5.67 18.22
N LYS A 148 12.85 -5.83 19.44
CA LYS A 148 12.97 -4.82 20.51
C LYS A 148 14.42 -4.42 20.74
N GLY A 149 14.68 -3.12 20.85
CA GLY A 149 16.02 -2.56 21.05
C GLY A 149 16.79 -2.28 19.75
N TYR A 150 16.17 -2.52 18.59
CA TYR A 150 16.75 -2.25 17.29
C TYR A 150 15.94 -1.21 16.52
N THR A 151 16.62 -0.41 15.70
CA THR A 151 16.03 0.67 14.91
C THR A 151 16.18 0.39 13.43
N LEU A 152 15.09 0.50 12.68
CA LEU A 152 15.08 0.54 11.22
C LEU A 152 14.86 1.99 10.76
N THR A 153 15.89 2.58 10.16
CA THR A 153 15.83 3.91 9.53
C THR A 153 15.71 3.74 8.03
N ILE A 154 14.77 4.44 7.40
CA ILE A 154 14.49 4.39 5.97
C ILE A 154 14.56 5.79 5.38
N ASP A 155 15.49 6.02 4.46
CA ASP A 155 15.73 7.33 3.86
C ASP A 155 14.74 7.65 2.74
N ALA A 156 14.59 8.96 2.46
CA ALA A 156 13.78 9.49 1.38
C ALA A 156 14.04 8.79 0.03
N GLY A 157 12.98 8.53 -0.73
CA GLY A 157 13.04 7.87 -2.04
C GLY A 157 13.21 6.35 -2.00
N THR A 158 13.37 5.74 -0.82
CA THR A 158 13.45 4.29 -0.68
C THR A 158 12.15 3.62 -1.10
N LYS A 159 12.26 2.52 -1.86
CA LYS A 159 11.12 1.68 -2.27
C LYS A 159 11.18 0.32 -1.59
N VAL A 160 10.11 -0.06 -0.92
CA VAL A 160 9.96 -1.32 -0.20
C VAL A 160 8.81 -2.11 -0.81
N PHE A 161 9.13 -3.28 -1.33
CA PHE A 161 8.20 -4.23 -1.93
C PHE A 161 8.01 -5.42 -0.99
N SER A 162 6.78 -5.87 -0.83
CA SER A 162 6.46 -7.00 0.03
C SER A 162 5.60 -8.01 -0.72
N HIS A 163 5.90 -9.29 -0.56
CA HIS A 163 5.17 -10.36 -1.21
C HIS A 163 3.80 -10.61 -0.56
N ILE A 164 2.98 -11.44 -1.20
CA ILE A 164 1.67 -11.80 -0.63
C ILE A 164 1.83 -12.49 0.72
N LYS A 165 1.04 -12.04 1.71
CA LYS A 165 1.04 -12.49 3.12
C LYS A 165 2.29 -12.15 3.94
N SER A 166 3.30 -11.45 3.42
CA SER A 166 4.40 -10.94 4.26
C SER A 166 4.00 -9.70 5.02
N ALA A 167 4.61 -9.50 6.19
CA ALA A 167 4.44 -8.31 7.01
C ALA A 167 5.79 -7.75 7.46
N ILE A 168 5.82 -6.44 7.69
CA ILE A 168 6.95 -5.76 8.31
C ILE A 168 6.62 -5.65 9.81
N LEU A 169 7.17 -6.55 10.61
CA LEU A 169 6.92 -6.60 12.05
C LEU A 169 7.94 -5.72 12.76
N ILE A 170 7.49 -4.75 13.54
CA ILE A 170 8.33 -3.83 14.29
C ILE A 170 8.10 -4.07 15.77
N GLY A 171 9.04 -4.75 16.43
CA GLY A 171 9.14 -4.85 17.87
C GLY A 171 10.10 -3.83 18.49
N GLY A 172 10.96 -3.21 17.68
CA GLY A 172 11.84 -2.10 18.05
C GLY A 172 11.28 -0.75 17.60
N THR A 173 12.06 0.02 16.87
CA THR A 173 11.70 1.34 16.35
C THR A 173 11.79 1.37 14.83
N MET A 174 10.82 2.01 14.18
CA MET A 174 10.86 2.36 12.75
C MET A 174 10.87 3.88 12.58
N VAL A 175 11.80 4.38 11.78
CA VAL A 175 11.93 5.79 11.41
C VAL A 175 11.95 5.90 9.88
N VAL A 176 10.89 6.48 9.31
CA VAL A 176 10.78 6.74 7.87
C VAL A 176 10.93 8.23 7.61
N ASN A 177 11.99 8.59 6.89
CA ASN A 177 12.43 9.95 6.63
C ASN A 177 12.18 10.34 5.17
N GLY A 178 10.94 10.19 4.69
CA GLY A 178 10.57 10.68 3.37
C GLY A 178 10.58 12.21 3.27
N THR A 179 10.51 12.72 2.04
CA THR A 179 10.21 14.12 1.75
C THR A 179 9.11 14.22 0.69
N GLN A 180 8.48 15.38 0.53
CA GLN A 180 7.49 15.59 -0.53
C GLN A 180 8.03 15.29 -1.94
N SER A 181 9.31 15.60 -2.21
CA SER A 181 9.94 15.31 -3.50
C SER A 181 10.33 13.84 -3.66
N ASN A 182 10.62 13.15 -2.55
CA ASN A 182 11.15 11.79 -2.52
C ASN A 182 10.46 10.99 -1.41
N THR A 183 9.21 10.63 -1.63
CA THR A 183 8.42 9.84 -0.68
C THR A 183 9.00 8.43 -0.54
N VAL A 184 8.90 7.84 0.65
CA VAL A 184 9.19 6.41 0.84
C VAL A 184 7.97 5.59 0.45
N VAL A 185 8.14 4.59 -0.40
CA VAL A 185 7.02 3.79 -0.93
C VAL A 185 7.02 2.39 -0.32
N PHE A 186 5.86 1.95 0.16
CA PHE A 186 5.60 0.58 0.59
C PHE A 186 4.46 -0.02 -0.24
N GLU A 187 4.76 -1.07 -1.01
CA GLU A 187 3.77 -1.71 -1.89
C GLU A 187 4.03 -3.20 -2.13
N GLY A 188 3.16 -3.83 -2.92
CA GLY A 188 3.31 -5.24 -3.33
C GLY A 188 4.39 -5.42 -4.39
N ASP A 189 5.03 -6.58 -4.43
CA ASP A 189 6.08 -6.91 -5.42
C ASP A 189 5.54 -7.28 -6.82
N ARG A 190 4.22 -7.15 -7.06
CA ARG A 190 3.60 -7.34 -8.39
C ARG A 190 3.26 -6.00 -9.02
N LEU A 191 4.13 -5.56 -9.94
CA LEU A 191 4.11 -4.21 -10.51
C LEU A 191 3.33 -4.08 -11.82
N ASP A 192 2.84 -5.19 -12.36
CA ASP A 192 2.08 -5.20 -13.62
C ASP A 192 0.84 -4.30 -13.58
N PRO A 193 0.42 -3.70 -14.72
CA PRO A 193 -0.70 -2.77 -14.77
C PRO A 193 -1.99 -3.27 -14.11
N ASP A 194 -2.34 -4.55 -14.29
CA ASP A 194 -3.55 -5.16 -13.71
C ASP A 194 -3.48 -5.31 -12.18
N TYR A 195 -2.27 -5.30 -11.62
CA TYR A 195 -2.00 -5.44 -10.19
C TYR A 195 -1.61 -4.14 -9.53
N ARG A 196 -1.21 -3.10 -10.28
CA ARG A 196 -0.69 -1.84 -9.74
C ARG A 196 -1.56 -1.19 -8.66
N ASP A 197 -2.88 -1.29 -8.78
CA ASP A 197 -3.83 -0.74 -7.78
C ASP A 197 -4.66 -1.82 -7.08
N ARG A 198 -4.22 -3.08 -7.15
CA ARG A 198 -4.94 -4.20 -6.54
C ARG A 198 -4.63 -4.27 -5.05
N ALA A 199 -5.64 -4.17 -4.21
CA ALA A 199 -5.50 -4.30 -2.77
C ALA A 199 -5.16 -5.74 -2.32
N GLY A 200 -4.56 -5.87 -1.13
CA GLY A 200 -4.27 -7.17 -0.50
C GLY A 200 -3.04 -7.91 -1.05
N GLN A 201 -2.11 -7.20 -1.70
CA GLN A 201 -0.88 -7.78 -2.25
C GLN A 201 0.18 -8.10 -1.21
N TRP A 202 0.06 -7.57 0.01
CA TRP A 202 0.93 -7.86 1.15
C TRP A 202 0.16 -7.68 2.46
N GLY A 203 0.76 -8.06 3.58
CA GLY A 203 0.12 -8.06 4.90
C GLY A 203 -0.06 -6.65 5.47
N SER A 204 0.99 -6.12 6.09
CA SER A 204 0.95 -4.82 6.78
C SER A 204 2.31 -4.39 7.31
N ILE A 205 2.44 -3.10 7.64
CA ILE A 205 3.38 -2.65 8.68
C ILE A 205 2.70 -2.88 10.03
N HIS A 206 3.31 -3.69 10.90
CA HIS A 206 2.74 -4.06 12.19
C HIS A 206 3.68 -3.63 13.33
N LEU A 207 3.30 -2.57 14.02
CA LEU A 207 3.97 -2.09 15.23
C LEU A 207 3.49 -2.94 16.41
N LEU A 208 4.35 -3.83 16.89
CA LEU A 208 4.07 -4.76 17.97
C LEU A 208 4.00 -4.05 19.32
N SER A 209 3.48 -4.72 20.34
CA SER A 209 3.35 -4.20 21.70
C SER A 209 4.68 -3.72 22.31
N SER A 210 5.80 -4.35 21.93
CA SER A 210 7.16 -3.98 22.35
C SER A 210 7.73 -2.73 21.68
N SER A 211 7.18 -2.30 20.54
CA SER A 211 7.69 -1.14 19.80
C SER A 211 7.44 0.18 20.49
N MET A 212 8.27 1.17 20.20
CA MET A 212 8.16 2.52 20.74
C MET A 212 8.79 3.55 19.80
N ASP A 213 8.34 4.80 19.93
CA ASP A 213 8.91 5.96 19.25
C ASP A 213 8.96 5.84 17.71
N ASN A 214 7.96 5.19 17.12
CA ASN A 214 7.91 5.03 15.67
C ASN A 214 7.48 6.33 14.99
N VAL A 215 8.22 6.72 13.95
CA VAL A 215 7.96 7.94 13.18
C VAL A 215 7.88 7.59 11.71
N ILE A 216 6.79 7.98 11.06
CA ILE A 216 6.61 7.81 9.62
C ILE A 216 6.26 9.15 9.00
N THR A 217 7.14 9.67 8.15
CA THR A 217 6.97 10.97 7.49
C THR A 217 7.13 10.82 5.97
N HIS A 218 6.22 11.42 5.19
CA HIS A 218 6.20 11.37 3.72
C HIS A 218 6.33 9.94 3.15
N ALA A 219 5.47 9.05 3.62
CA ALA A 219 5.35 7.70 3.08
C ALA A 219 4.10 7.55 2.20
N GLU A 220 4.22 6.78 1.13
CA GLU A 220 3.08 6.22 0.38
C GLU A 220 2.99 4.72 0.68
N ILE A 221 1.96 4.32 1.42
CA ILE A 221 1.73 2.93 1.82
C ILE A 221 0.48 2.45 1.09
N ARG A 222 0.63 1.48 0.19
CA ARG A 222 -0.47 1.08 -0.69
C ARG A 222 -0.62 -0.42 -0.89
N ASN A 223 -1.83 -0.81 -1.30
CA ASN A 223 -2.15 -2.14 -1.85
C ASN A 223 -1.96 -3.32 -0.88
N GLY A 224 -1.91 -3.07 0.44
CA GLY A 224 -1.81 -4.12 1.46
C GLY A 224 -3.16 -4.67 1.91
N LEU A 225 -3.14 -5.57 2.88
CA LEU A 225 -4.32 -6.00 3.63
C LEU A 225 -4.68 -4.95 4.68
N ILE A 226 -3.71 -4.57 5.50
CA ILE A 226 -3.77 -3.44 6.43
C ILE A 226 -2.59 -2.53 6.13
N GLY A 227 -2.78 -1.20 6.12
CA GLY A 227 -1.67 -0.28 5.91
C GLY A 227 -0.71 -0.27 7.09
N ILE A 228 -1.18 0.26 8.22
CA ILE A 228 -0.45 0.23 9.49
C ILE A 228 -1.34 -0.33 10.58
N ARG A 229 -0.84 -1.34 11.29
CA ARG A 229 -1.41 -1.88 12.51
C ARG A 229 -0.54 -1.48 13.70
N VAL A 230 -1.16 -0.89 14.72
CA VAL A 230 -0.49 -0.45 15.94
C VAL A 230 -1.10 -1.18 17.14
N ASP A 231 -0.30 -2.01 17.80
CA ASP A 231 -0.74 -2.78 18.95
C ASP A 231 -0.30 -2.13 20.27
N SER A 232 -1.26 -1.97 21.18
CA SER A 232 -1.13 -1.53 22.58
C SER A 232 -0.72 -0.07 22.79
N LEU A 233 -0.87 0.40 24.03
CA LEU A 233 -0.45 1.73 24.45
C LEU A 233 1.08 1.85 24.37
N SER A 234 1.57 3.09 24.30
CA SER A 234 3.01 3.32 24.42
C SER A 234 3.49 2.98 25.83
N ASN A 235 4.72 2.46 25.93
CA ASN A 235 5.38 2.20 27.21
C ASN A 235 6.13 3.44 27.74
N ASN A 236 6.00 4.58 27.06
CA ASN A 236 6.59 5.87 27.41
C ASN A 236 5.56 7.00 27.19
N GLN A 237 5.98 8.26 27.40
CA GLN A 237 5.10 9.44 27.23
C GLN A 237 4.87 9.82 25.76
N ASN A 238 5.67 9.30 24.82
CA ASN A 238 5.53 9.59 23.40
C ASN A 238 4.41 8.73 22.79
N PRO A 239 3.78 9.18 21.69
CA PRO A 239 2.92 8.30 20.93
C PRO A 239 3.69 7.09 20.41
N LYS A 240 3.06 5.92 20.37
CA LYS A 240 3.66 4.70 19.79
C LYS A 240 3.92 4.90 18.29
N LEU A 241 3.06 5.66 17.62
CA LEU A 241 3.21 6.09 16.24
C LEU A 241 2.95 7.59 16.09
N LEU A 242 3.93 8.30 15.55
CA LEU A 242 3.77 9.62 14.94
C LEU A 242 3.74 9.46 13.42
N LEU A 243 2.58 9.65 12.81
CA LEU A 243 2.36 9.56 11.36
C LEU A 243 2.14 10.96 10.78
N ARG A 244 3.00 11.40 9.86
CA ARG A 244 2.95 12.75 9.28
C ARG A 244 3.03 12.73 7.77
N ASN A 245 2.28 13.63 7.13
CA ASN A 245 2.45 13.95 5.71
C ASN A 245 2.46 12.71 4.80
N SER A 246 1.67 11.69 5.12
CA SER A 246 1.72 10.38 4.46
C SER A 246 0.39 10.01 3.83
N ILE A 247 0.46 9.17 2.82
CA ILE A 247 -0.69 8.63 2.10
C ILE A 247 -0.79 7.14 2.37
N ILE A 248 -1.95 6.68 2.84
CA ILE A 248 -2.27 5.26 2.96
C ILE A 248 -3.48 4.96 2.08
N LYS A 249 -3.34 4.10 1.07
CA LYS A 249 -4.41 3.87 0.11
C LYS A 249 -4.56 2.43 -0.37
N ASN A 250 -5.74 2.12 -0.89
CA ASN A 250 -6.02 0.83 -1.55
C ASN A 250 -5.75 -0.39 -0.66
N MET A 251 -6.08 -0.31 0.63
CA MET A 251 -5.98 -1.46 1.54
C MET A 251 -7.21 -2.36 1.38
N SER A 252 -7.06 -3.68 1.41
CA SER A 252 -8.21 -4.58 1.26
C SER A 252 -9.05 -4.69 2.54
N SER A 253 -8.50 -4.30 3.69
CA SER A 253 -9.20 -4.23 4.97
C SER A 253 -9.13 -2.83 5.59
N VAL A 254 -8.03 -2.47 6.27
CA VAL A 254 -7.95 -1.23 7.06
C VAL A 254 -6.76 -0.36 6.65
N GLY A 255 -6.95 0.96 6.54
CA GLY A 255 -5.86 1.90 6.32
C GLY A 255 -4.94 1.99 7.54
N LEU A 256 -5.48 2.52 8.64
CA LEU A 256 -4.79 2.66 9.93
C LEU A 256 -5.62 2.01 11.05
N LEU A 257 -5.04 1.01 11.70
CA LEU A 257 -5.69 0.21 12.74
C LEU A 257 -4.94 0.35 14.06
N GLY A 258 -5.63 0.81 15.11
CA GLY A 258 -5.11 0.85 16.47
C GLY A 258 -5.83 -0.16 17.36
N PHE A 259 -5.09 -1.02 18.05
CA PHE A 259 -5.60 -1.87 19.13
C PHE A 259 -5.16 -1.29 20.47
N THR A 260 -6.06 -0.54 21.12
CA THR A 260 -5.74 0.17 22.36
C THR A 260 -4.43 0.97 22.22
N ALA A 261 -4.32 1.76 21.15
CA ALA A 261 -3.04 2.36 20.74
C ALA A 261 -2.87 3.79 21.23
N THR A 262 -1.65 4.33 21.12
CA THR A 262 -1.41 5.79 21.19
C THR A 262 -0.86 6.27 19.86
N ILE A 263 -1.68 6.97 19.06
CA ILE A 263 -1.34 7.41 17.71
C ILE A 263 -1.53 8.93 17.59
N THR A 264 -0.53 9.61 17.05
CA THR A 264 -0.67 10.99 16.57
C THR A 264 -0.54 11.01 15.05
N ALA A 265 -1.59 11.45 14.35
CA ALA A 265 -1.63 11.52 12.89
C ALA A 265 -1.85 12.97 12.44
N ILE A 266 -0.95 13.50 11.62
CA ILE A 266 -0.96 14.89 11.14
C ILE A 266 -0.82 14.94 9.61
N ASN A 267 -1.69 15.67 8.92
CA ASN A 267 -1.60 15.88 7.46
C ASN A 267 -1.60 14.58 6.63
N ASN A 268 -2.39 13.57 6.99
CA ASN A 268 -2.42 12.31 6.24
C ASN A 268 -3.67 12.18 5.38
N ALA A 269 -3.52 11.54 4.22
CA ALA A 269 -4.65 11.08 3.42
C ALA A 269 -4.76 9.55 3.53
N ILE A 270 -5.83 9.06 4.16
CA ILE A 270 -6.05 7.63 4.34
C ILE A 270 -7.34 7.25 3.61
N VAL A 271 -7.19 6.60 2.46
CA VAL A 271 -8.25 6.57 1.44
C VAL A 271 -8.47 5.20 0.81
N ASN A 272 -9.67 4.99 0.27
CA ASN A 272 -10.00 3.84 -0.59
C ASN A 272 -9.65 2.48 0.04
N CYS A 273 -10.01 2.30 1.32
CA CYS A 273 -9.82 1.06 2.06
C CYS A 273 -11.10 0.20 2.06
N GLY A 274 -10.95 -1.12 1.96
CA GLY A 274 -12.05 -2.07 1.76
C GLY A 274 -13.06 -2.12 2.91
N GLN A 275 -12.61 -2.03 4.16
CA GLN A 275 -13.49 -2.00 5.34
C GLN A 275 -13.45 -0.65 6.04
N PHE A 276 -12.27 -0.19 6.48
CA PHE A 276 -12.14 1.03 7.27
C PHE A 276 -10.93 1.86 6.81
N THR A 277 -11.09 3.17 6.69
CA THR A 277 -9.92 4.06 6.54
C THR A 277 -9.22 4.20 7.88
N PHE A 278 -9.98 4.25 8.98
CA PHE A 278 -9.45 4.23 10.34
C PHE A 278 -10.31 3.38 11.27
N TYR A 279 -9.64 2.61 12.12
CA TYR A 279 -10.30 1.86 13.18
C TYR A 279 -9.48 1.93 14.47
N ALA A 280 -10.00 2.68 15.45
CA ALA A 280 -9.56 2.63 16.84
C ALA A 280 -10.38 1.57 17.58
N ARG A 281 -9.77 0.44 17.89
CA ARG A 281 -10.42 -0.70 18.54
C ARG A 281 -9.99 -0.82 19.99
N PHE A 282 -10.95 -1.13 20.87
CA PHE A 282 -10.74 -1.32 22.30
C PHE A 282 -10.09 -0.11 22.99
N GLY A 283 -10.53 1.10 22.66
CA GLY A 283 -10.08 2.35 23.28
C GLY A 283 -8.69 2.78 22.79
N GLY A 284 -8.03 3.63 23.59
CA GLY A 284 -6.72 4.21 23.28
C GLY A 284 -6.73 5.73 23.20
N ASN A 285 -5.60 6.29 22.80
CA ASN A 285 -5.35 7.74 22.72
C ASN A 285 -5.03 8.13 21.27
N TYR A 286 -5.86 8.97 20.67
CA TYR A 286 -5.76 9.32 19.25
C TYR A 286 -5.80 10.82 19.05
N ASN A 287 -4.70 11.39 18.54
CA ASN A 287 -4.60 12.80 18.20
C ASN A 287 -4.55 12.93 16.68
N LEU A 288 -5.61 13.46 16.07
CA LEU A 288 -5.82 13.51 14.63
C LEU A 288 -5.98 14.96 14.18
N TYR A 289 -4.96 15.48 13.49
CA TYR A 289 -4.92 16.87 13.01
C TYR A 289 -4.81 16.94 11.49
N HIS A 290 -5.68 17.68 10.82
CA HIS A 290 -5.58 17.90 9.38
C HIS A 290 -5.51 16.60 8.55
N ASN A 291 -6.27 15.57 8.92
CA ASN A 291 -6.29 14.35 8.12
C ASN A 291 -7.49 14.34 7.18
N THR A 292 -7.38 13.60 6.09
CA THR A 292 -8.50 13.28 5.19
C THR A 292 -8.69 11.78 5.18
N PHE A 293 -9.80 11.32 5.74
CA PHE A 293 -10.29 9.94 5.67
C PHE A 293 -11.40 9.88 4.63
N ALA A 294 -11.12 9.22 3.50
CA ALA A 294 -12.06 9.21 2.40
C ALA A 294 -12.27 7.84 1.75
N ALA A 295 -13.52 7.46 1.51
CA ALA A 295 -13.88 6.20 0.87
C ALA A 295 -14.78 6.48 -0.33
N TYR A 296 -14.19 6.47 -1.52
CA TYR A 296 -14.91 6.59 -2.77
C TYR A 296 -14.88 5.25 -3.52
N PRO A 297 -15.92 4.94 -4.32
CA PRO A 297 -15.97 3.73 -5.13
C PRO A 297 -14.80 3.76 -6.12
N PHE A 298 -13.76 3.00 -5.80
CA PHE A 298 -12.69 2.71 -6.73
C PHE A 298 -12.75 1.24 -7.15
N ARG A 299 -12.91 0.30 -6.19
CA ARG A 299 -13.01 -1.15 -6.43
C ARG A 299 -13.79 -1.95 -5.38
N PHE A 300 -14.37 -1.29 -4.38
CA PHE A 300 -15.06 -1.94 -3.26
C PHE A 300 -16.52 -1.52 -3.22
N ASN A 301 -17.41 -2.51 -3.11
CA ASN A 301 -18.80 -2.24 -2.80
C ASN A 301 -18.95 -2.17 -1.28
N ARG A 302 -18.91 -0.95 -0.73
CA ARG A 302 -19.04 -0.71 0.72
C ARG A 302 -20.50 -0.48 1.09
N GLN A 303 -20.87 -0.97 2.27
CA GLN A 303 -22.18 -0.70 2.89
C GLN A 303 -22.06 -0.19 4.34
N ASN A 304 -20.86 -0.23 4.90
CA ASN A 304 -20.59 0.14 6.29
C ASN A 304 -19.78 1.43 6.38
N GLN A 305 -19.81 2.06 7.56
CA GLN A 305 -19.00 3.22 7.93
C GLN A 305 -17.51 2.96 7.70
N GLN A 306 -16.74 3.99 7.33
CA GLN A 306 -15.30 3.87 7.08
C GLN A 306 -14.42 4.25 8.28
N PHE A 307 -14.96 5.06 9.18
CA PHE A 307 -14.22 5.60 10.31
C PHE A 307 -14.87 5.11 11.60
N LEU A 308 -14.14 4.28 12.34
CA LEU A 308 -14.66 3.61 13.52
C LEU A 308 -13.83 3.96 14.77
N LEU A 309 -14.53 4.43 15.80
CA LEU A 309 -14.01 4.57 17.15
C LEU A 309 -14.78 3.63 18.05
N ASP A 310 -14.08 2.74 18.76
CA ASP A 310 -14.69 1.70 19.58
C ASP A 310 -13.89 1.50 20.88
N ASN A 311 -14.58 1.54 22.01
CA ASN A 311 -14.03 1.22 23.32
C ASN A 311 -14.73 0.04 24.01
N SER A 312 -15.51 -0.76 23.27
CA SER A 312 -16.14 -1.94 23.85
C SER A 312 -15.13 -2.78 24.64
N PRO A 313 -15.48 -3.24 25.85
CA PRO A 313 -14.56 -3.95 26.72
C PRO A 313 -14.08 -5.25 26.05
N LEU A 314 -12.82 -5.61 26.27
CA LEU A 314 -12.32 -6.92 25.85
C LEU A 314 -12.95 -7.97 26.76
N THR A 315 -13.65 -8.95 26.18
CA THR A 315 -14.28 -10.04 26.93
C THR A 315 -13.61 -11.39 26.67
N ASN A 316 -13.90 -12.37 27.51
CA ASN A 316 -13.63 -13.77 27.21
C ASN A 316 -14.37 -14.24 25.94
N ALA A 317 -14.02 -15.44 25.45
CA ALA A 317 -14.58 -16.02 24.23
C ALA A 317 -16.12 -16.17 24.28
N GLU A 318 -16.69 -16.30 25.48
CA GLU A 318 -18.14 -16.42 25.72
C GLU A 318 -18.86 -15.07 25.82
N GLY A 319 -18.13 -13.94 25.86
CA GLY A 319 -18.71 -12.60 26.00
C GLY A 319 -19.27 -12.28 27.40
N THR A 320 -19.04 -13.15 28.38
CA THR A 320 -19.65 -13.10 29.71
C THR A 320 -18.82 -12.35 30.73
N GLN A 321 -17.49 -12.35 30.59
CA GLN A 321 -16.57 -11.71 31.53
C GLN A 321 -15.69 -10.68 30.83
N ILE A 322 -15.62 -9.47 31.42
CA ILE A 322 -14.69 -8.43 31.00
C ILE A 322 -13.27 -8.80 31.45
N ILE A 323 -12.34 -8.90 30.49
CA ILE A 323 -10.91 -9.15 30.69
C ILE A 323 -10.15 -7.85 30.87
N ALA A 324 -10.45 -6.85 30.03
CA ALA A 324 -9.80 -5.55 30.07
C ALA A 324 -10.72 -4.45 29.55
N THR A 325 -10.50 -3.23 30.03
CA THR A 325 -11.23 -2.03 29.62
C THR A 325 -10.23 -0.92 29.39
N PHE A 326 -10.50 -0.09 28.39
CA PHE A 326 -9.63 1.02 28.04
C PHE A 326 -10.47 2.19 27.56
N PRO A 327 -10.31 3.37 28.19
CA PRO A 327 -11.04 4.55 27.76
C PRO A 327 -10.63 4.96 26.35
N LEU A 328 -11.53 5.63 25.66
CA LEU A 328 -11.28 6.21 24.35
C LEU A 328 -11.04 7.71 24.50
N ASN A 329 -9.79 8.13 24.30
CA ASN A 329 -9.40 9.53 24.31
C ASN A 329 -9.09 9.95 22.87
N VAL A 330 -9.90 10.85 22.31
CA VAL A 330 -9.79 11.30 20.93
C VAL A 330 -9.78 12.81 20.88
N VAL A 331 -8.76 13.37 20.26
CA VAL A 331 -8.71 14.77 19.82
C VAL A 331 -8.66 14.75 18.31
N MET A 332 -9.74 15.16 17.65
CA MET A 332 -9.85 15.26 16.21
C MET A 332 -10.14 16.71 15.82
N VAL A 333 -9.21 17.34 15.12
CA VAL A 333 -9.31 18.74 14.72
C VAL A 333 -8.97 18.90 13.23
N ASN A 334 -9.71 19.75 12.52
CA ASN A 334 -9.49 20.05 11.10
C ASN A 334 -9.46 18.80 10.22
N THR A 335 -10.26 17.78 10.53
CA THR A 335 -10.22 16.49 9.83
C THR A 335 -11.46 16.31 8.94
N ILE A 336 -11.27 15.73 7.76
CA ILE A 336 -12.35 15.31 6.87
C ILE A 336 -12.60 13.81 7.07
N VAL A 337 -13.86 13.43 7.28
CA VAL A 337 -14.34 12.05 7.22
C VAL A 337 -15.52 12.01 6.26
N TYR A 338 -15.31 11.48 5.05
CA TYR A 338 -16.32 11.56 3.99
C TYR A 338 -16.25 10.40 3.00
N GLY A 339 -17.36 10.05 2.37
CA GLY A 339 -17.41 8.99 1.39
C GLY A 339 -18.80 8.86 0.79
N THR A 340 -19.07 7.73 0.14
CA THR A 340 -20.34 7.52 -0.57
C THR A 340 -21.48 7.02 0.30
N GLN A 341 -21.23 6.46 1.48
CA GLN A 341 -22.29 6.01 2.39
C GLN A 341 -23.00 7.20 3.04
N GLU A 342 -24.24 7.02 3.49
CA GLU A 342 -24.97 8.07 4.22
C GLU A 342 -24.41 8.32 5.62
N GLU A 343 -23.71 7.34 6.18
CA GLU A 343 -23.05 7.40 7.47
C GLU A 343 -21.63 6.87 7.27
N GLU A 344 -20.63 7.70 7.56
CA GLU A 344 -19.21 7.35 7.40
C GLU A 344 -18.49 7.25 8.74
N LEU A 345 -19.12 7.71 9.82
CA LEU A 345 -18.57 7.77 11.17
C LEU A 345 -19.38 6.88 12.10
N LEU A 346 -18.71 5.95 12.78
CA LEU A 346 -19.30 5.18 13.86
C LEU A 346 -18.48 5.39 15.14
N ILE A 347 -19.18 5.78 16.21
CA ILE A 347 -18.61 5.93 17.55
C ILE A 347 -19.35 5.00 18.48
N ASN A 348 -18.69 3.92 18.89
CA ASN A 348 -19.14 3.04 19.94
C ASN A 348 -18.41 3.41 21.24
N ASN A 349 -19.08 4.21 22.07
CA ASN A 349 -18.58 4.64 23.38
C ASN A 349 -19.34 3.91 24.50
N ASP A 350 -18.99 2.64 24.69
CA ASP A 350 -19.50 1.78 25.76
C ASP A 350 -19.06 2.33 27.13
N PRO A 351 -20.02 2.60 28.05
CA PRO A 351 -19.70 3.01 29.43
C PRO A 351 -18.83 1.99 30.18
N LYS A 352 -18.90 0.70 29.83
CA LYS A 352 -18.07 -0.36 30.39
C LYS A 352 -16.63 -0.32 29.86
N GLY A 353 -16.37 0.40 28.77
CA GLY A 353 -15.03 0.66 28.26
C GLY A 353 -14.23 1.65 29.10
N GLY A 354 -14.88 2.35 30.04
CA GLY A 354 -14.27 3.39 30.87
C GLY A 354 -14.70 4.79 30.48
N THR A 355 -14.26 5.80 31.24
CA THR A 355 -14.60 7.21 30.97
C THR A 355 -13.78 7.74 29.80
N SER A 356 -14.44 7.93 28.66
CA SER A 356 -13.84 8.41 27.41
C SER A 356 -13.89 9.94 27.30
N ASN A 357 -12.87 10.54 26.68
CA ASN A 357 -12.81 11.96 26.36
C ASN A 357 -12.78 12.15 24.84
N LEU A 358 -13.85 12.71 24.27
CA LEU A 358 -13.96 12.91 22.82
C LEU A 358 -14.07 14.41 22.51
N LEU A 359 -13.03 14.95 21.87
CA LEU A 359 -13.03 16.29 21.31
C LEU A 359 -12.98 16.18 19.79
N ILE A 360 -14.10 16.46 19.14
CA ILE A 360 -14.21 16.51 17.67
C ILE A 360 -14.66 17.92 17.31
N GLN A 361 -13.79 18.68 16.64
CA GLN A 361 -14.03 20.09 16.34
C GLN A 361 -13.44 20.50 14.99
N GLN A 362 -14.04 21.50 14.34
CA GLN A 362 -13.62 22.01 13.02
C GLN A 362 -13.43 20.90 11.99
N CYS A 363 -14.25 19.85 12.04
CA CYS A 363 -14.19 18.74 11.11
C CYS A 363 -15.29 18.83 10.05
N LEU A 364 -15.06 18.25 8.88
CA LEU A 364 -16.10 18.04 7.88
C LEU A 364 -16.47 16.55 7.88
N LEU A 365 -17.70 16.23 8.29
CA LEU A 365 -18.12 14.86 8.60
C LEU A 365 -19.38 14.49 7.81
N LYS A 366 -19.41 13.29 7.23
CA LYS A 366 -20.64 12.66 6.72
C LYS A 366 -21.22 11.73 7.77
N THR A 367 -22.26 12.20 8.47
CA THR A 367 -22.81 11.48 9.62
C THR A 367 -24.24 11.92 9.99
N LYS A 368 -24.98 11.00 10.59
CA LYS A 368 -26.29 11.19 11.22
C LYS A 368 -26.16 11.44 12.73
N LEU A 369 -24.95 11.34 13.30
CA LEU A 369 -24.69 11.59 14.72
C LEU A 369 -24.86 13.08 15.05
N THR A 370 -25.96 13.42 15.73
CA THR A 370 -26.25 14.81 16.13
C THR A 370 -25.28 15.34 17.19
N ALA A 371 -24.71 14.45 18.02
CA ALA A 371 -23.77 14.82 19.07
C ALA A 371 -22.48 15.48 18.55
N VAL A 372 -22.10 15.23 17.28
CA VAL A 372 -20.92 15.87 16.66
C VAL A 372 -21.29 17.11 15.85
N ASN A 373 -22.57 17.50 15.77
CA ASN A 373 -23.02 18.75 15.13
C ASN A 373 -22.84 19.95 16.08
N ALA A 374 -21.61 20.14 16.55
CA ALA A 374 -21.18 21.17 17.48
C ALA A 374 -19.73 21.54 17.17
N ASN A 375 -19.13 22.42 17.98
CA ASN A 375 -17.70 22.77 17.91
C ASN A 375 -17.23 23.15 16.50
N GLY A 376 -18.07 23.87 15.74
CA GLY A 376 -17.82 24.31 14.37
C GLY A 376 -17.56 23.19 13.36
N ASN A 377 -18.05 21.97 13.61
CA ASN A 377 -18.08 20.90 12.62
C ASN A 377 -19.07 21.23 11.49
N ILE A 378 -18.71 20.81 10.27
CA ILE A 378 -19.52 20.92 9.07
C ILE A 378 -20.07 19.53 8.77
N ILE A 379 -21.40 19.38 8.85
CA ILE A 379 -22.04 18.07 8.73
C ILE A 379 -22.72 17.93 7.35
N ASN A 380 -22.49 16.81 6.68
CA ASN A 380 -23.17 16.39 5.45
C ASN A 380 -23.06 17.39 4.27
N LYS A 381 -21.98 18.16 4.21
CA LYS A 381 -21.61 18.96 3.02
C LYS A 381 -20.55 18.23 2.21
N ASP A 382 -20.71 18.19 0.89
CA ASP A 382 -19.71 17.60 -0.01
C ASP A 382 -18.37 18.35 0.14
N PRO A 383 -17.24 17.67 0.43
CA PRO A 383 -15.91 18.28 0.46
C PRO A 383 -15.50 18.92 -0.86
N LEU A 384 -16.13 18.56 -1.98
CA LEU A 384 -15.74 19.01 -3.32
C LEU A 384 -14.29 18.67 -3.65
N PHE A 385 -13.95 17.38 -3.55
CA PHE A 385 -12.65 16.88 -4.02
C PHE A 385 -12.49 17.12 -5.52
N VAL A 386 -11.24 17.35 -5.97
CA VAL A 386 -10.90 17.58 -7.38
C VAL A 386 -11.32 16.38 -8.23
N ASP A 387 -10.83 15.19 -7.89
CA ASP A 387 -11.15 13.94 -8.58
C ASP A 387 -10.94 12.70 -7.67
N ALA A 388 -11.87 12.49 -6.74
CA ALA A 388 -11.80 11.38 -5.79
C ALA A 388 -11.82 9.99 -6.45
N SER A 389 -12.42 9.87 -7.64
CA SER A 389 -12.45 8.63 -8.42
C SER A 389 -11.06 8.23 -8.95
N ASN A 390 -10.19 9.21 -9.19
CA ASN A 390 -8.80 9.00 -9.61
C ASN A 390 -7.77 9.23 -8.48
N ASN A 391 -8.21 9.16 -7.21
CA ASN A 391 -7.39 9.35 -6.01
C ASN A 391 -6.86 10.79 -5.80
N ASP A 392 -7.45 11.81 -6.43
CA ASP A 392 -7.13 13.21 -6.14
C ASP A 392 -8.10 13.79 -5.10
N PHE A 393 -7.66 13.80 -3.85
CA PHE A 393 -8.40 14.27 -2.69
C PHE A 393 -8.05 15.73 -2.30
N GLN A 394 -7.38 16.48 -3.19
CA GLN A 394 -7.30 17.93 -3.05
C GLN A 394 -8.69 18.54 -3.16
N LEU A 395 -8.86 19.74 -2.61
CA LEU A 395 -10.14 20.43 -2.53
C LEU A 395 -10.26 21.49 -3.62
N LYS A 396 -11.42 21.56 -4.27
CA LYS A 396 -11.78 22.67 -5.17
C LYS A 396 -11.86 23.99 -4.40
N ASP A 397 -11.70 25.11 -5.09
CA ASP A 397 -11.67 26.45 -4.48
C ASP A 397 -12.94 26.81 -3.71
N ASN A 398 -14.10 26.32 -4.17
CA ASN A 398 -15.40 26.54 -3.54
C ASN A 398 -15.77 25.49 -2.48
N SER A 399 -14.82 24.64 -2.07
CA SER A 399 -15.03 23.63 -1.03
C SER A 399 -15.51 24.26 0.27
N PRO A 400 -16.51 23.66 0.96
CA PRO A 400 -16.94 24.14 2.27
C PRO A 400 -15.87 23.97 3.36
N ALA A 401 -14.81 23.20 3.11
CA ALA A 401 -13.69 23.01 4.04
C ALA A 401 -12.64 24.14 3.97
N LYS A 402 -12.58 24.88 2.87
CA LYS A 402 -11.57 25.94 2.64
C LYS A 402 -11.75 27.09 3.63
N GLY A 403 -10.68 27.40 4.37
CA GLY A 403 -10.66 28.50 5.34
C GLY A 403 -11.61 28.33 6.54
N LYS A 404 -12.01 27.10 6.89
CA LYS A 404 -12.92 26.80 8.00
C LYS A 404 -12.27 26.08 9.18
N GLY A 405 -10.97 25.79 9.11
CA GLY A 405 -10.21 25.18 10.18
C GLY A 405 -9.78 26.17 11.25
N VAL A 406 -9.15 25.65 12.30
CA VAL A 406 -8.53 26.41 13.39
C VAL A 406 -7.03 26.14 13.46
N PHE A 407 -6.21 27.13 13.82
CA PHE A 407 -4.76 26.90 13.92
C PHE A 407 -4.42 25.93 15.06
N VAL A 408 -3.71 24.84 14.73
CA VAL A 408 -3.27 23.79 15.68
C VAL A 408 -1.76 23.55 15.64
N ASN A 409 -0.97 24.60 15.37
CA ASN A 409 0.49 24.52 15.24
C ASN A 409 0.97 23.55 14.14
N VAL A 410 0.19 23.44 13.06
CA VAL A 410 0.53 22.72 11.83
C VAL A 410 0.60 23.74 10.70
N THR A 411 1.82 24.04 10.24
CA THR A 411 2.09 25.19 9.35
C THR A 411 2.09 24.85 7.87
N ASN A 412 2.23 23.57 7.51
CA ASN A 412 2.23 23.09 6.13
C ASN A 412 1.14 22.03 5.95
N ASP A 413 0.68 21.85 4.71
CA ASP A 413 -0.24 20.79 4.31
C ASP A 413 0.51 19.50 3.92
N LEU A 414 -0.22 18.48 3.46
CA LEU A 414 0.34 17.20 3.00
C LEU A 414 1.34 17.37 1.84
N LEU A 415 1.19 18.41 1.02
CA LEU A 415 2.06 18.71 -0.12
C LEU A 415 3.20 19.70 0.23
N ASP A 416 3.44 19.94 1.52
CA ASP A 416 4.37 20.94 2.06
C ASP A 416 4.06 22.40 1.67
N LYS A 417 2.83 22.70 1.24
CA LYS A 417 2.39 24.08 1.01
C LYS A 417 2.06 24.74 2.33
N SER A 418 2.42 26.00 2.49
CA SER A 418 2.10 26.77 3.70
C SER A 418 0.59 26.93 3.88
N ARG A 419 0.13 26.70 5.10
CA ARG A 419 -1.26 26.90 5.51
C ARG A 419 -1.48 28.32 5.98
N SER A 420 -2.70 28.80 5.82
CA SER A 420 -3.20 30.02 6.43
C SER A 420 -3.17 29.89 7.96
N ILE A 421 -2.48 30.81 8.62
CA ILE A 421 -2.42 30.89 10.08
C ILE A 421 -3.74 31.37 10.71
N LEU A 422 -4.55 32.14 9.97
CA LEU A 422 -5.80 32.73 10.46
C LEU A 422 -7.00 31.83 10.20
N ALA A 423 -7.01 31.17 9.05
CA ALA A 423 -8.12 30.37 8.58
C ALA A 423 -7.57 29.22 7.74
N PRO A 424 -6.97 28.19 8.38
CA PRO A 424 -6.47 27.02 7.66
C PRO A 424 -7.63 26.23 7.06
N THR A 425 -7.32 25.38 6.09
CA THR A 425 -8.31 24.49 5.46
C THR A 425 -8.48 23.20 6.27
N ILE A 426 -9.74 22.75 6.42
CA ILE A 426 -10.06 21.45 7.04
C ILE A 426 -9.57 20.35 6.08
N GLY A 427 -8.85 19.37 6.60
CA GLY A 427 -8.30 18.24 5.85
C GLY A 427 -6.80 18.32 5.57
N ALA A 428 -6.31 17.33 4.83
CA ALA A 428 -4.89 17.13 4.55
C ALA A 428 -4.28 18.15 3.58
N TYR A 429 -5.09 18.85 2.78
CA TYR A 429 -4.64 19.73 1.72
C TYR A 429 -5.06 21.17 1.97
N GLU A 430 -4.28 22.14 1.47
CA GLU A 430 -4.62 23.56 1.47
C GLU A 430 -4.36 24.27 0.15
#